data_AF-A0A8K0A7Y5-F1
#
_entry.id   AF-A0A8K0A7Y5-F1
#
_cell.length_a   1.000
_cell.length_b   1.000
_cell.length_c   1.000
_cell.angle_alpha   90.00
_cell.angle_beta   90.00
_cell.angle_gamma   90.00
#
_symmetry.space_group_name_H-M   'P 1'
#
loop_
_entity.id
_entity.type
_entity.pdbx_description
1 polymer ?
#
loop_
_entity_poly.entity_id
_entity_poly.type
_entity_poly.pdbx_seq_one_letter_code
_entity_poly.pdbx_strand_id
1 'polypeptide(L)'
;MSPNQLWVRGLLEAGNQGVDDVVQGTSNDQADLNMYGVDWNGPTPLQEEEGIVVPQITPPLSVEQVASLINEIDPLAESGCFGADLYVNAVQHCTLLQHELNQVRQQ
;
A
#
# COMPACT_ATOMS: atom_id res chain seq x y z
N MET A 1 0.17 -7.70 -18.72
CA MET A 1 -1.25 -7.97 -18.45
C MET A 1 -1.47 -7.95 -16.95
N SER A 2 -2.46 -7.19 -16.47
CA SER A 2 -2.82 -7.17 -15.04
C SER A 2 -3.63 -8.42 -14.65
N PRO A 3 -3.70 -8.77 -13.36
CA PRO A 3 -4.52 -9.89 -12.89
C PRO A 3 -5.98 -9.81 -13.35
N ASN A 4 -6.55 -8.60 -13.38
CA ASN A 4 -7.92 -8.38 -13.83
C ASN A 4 -8.08 -8.64 -15.33
N GLN A 5 -7.11 -8.27 -16.15
CA GLN A 5 -7.13 -8.55 -17.60
C GLN A 5 -7.09 -10.06 -17.89
N LEU A 6 -6.32 -10.83 -17.10
CA LEU A 6 -6.30 -12.28 -17.22
C LEU A 6 -7.64 -12.91 -16.80
N TRP A 7 -8.27 -12.39 -15.76
CA TRP A 7 -9.59 -12.87 -15.31
C TRP A 7 -10.69 -12.58 -16.34
N VAL A 8 -10.77 -11.36 -16.87
CA VAL A 8 -11.74 -10.98 -17.92
C VAL A 8 -11.51 -11.82 -19.18
N ARG A 9 -10.26 -12.01 -19.59
CA ARG A 9 -9.90 -12.87 -20.72
C ARG A 9 -10.36 -14.31 -20.51
N GLY A 10 -10.12 -14.86 -19.32
CA GLY A 10 -10.59 -16.21 -18.97
C GLY A 10 -12.11 -16.32 -19.02
N LEU A 11 -12.84 -15.28 -18.63
CA LEU A 11 -14.30 -15.24 -18.68
C LEU A 11 -14.84 -15.24 -20.12
N LEU A 12 -14.19 -14.47 -21.01
CA LEU A 12 -14.56 -14.37 -22.43
C LEU A 12 -14.19 -15.65 -23.21
N GLU A 13 -13.01 -16.24 -22.95
CA GLU A 13 -12.54 -17.46 -23.62
C GLU A 13 -13.27 -18.72 -23.14
N ALA A 14 -13.73 -18.75 -21.88
CA ALA A 14 -14.43 -19.91 -21.32
C ALA A 14 -15.88 -20.10 -21.82
N GLY A 15 -16.40 -19.19 -22.65
CA GLY A 15 -17.72 -19.36 -23.28
C GLY A 15 -18.84 -19.63 -22.27
N ASN A 16 -18.81 -18.96 -21.12
CA ASN A 16 -19.85 -19.11 -20.11
C ASN A 16 -21.17 -18.52 -20.63
N GLN A 17 -22.12 -19.39 -20.96
CA GLN A 17 -23.44 -19.10 -21.53
C GLN A 17 -24.34 -18.17 -20.68
N GLY A 18 -23.87 -17.70 -19.52
CA GLY A 18 -24.56 -16.70 -18.68
C GLY A 18 -24.11 -15.25 -18.91
N VAL A 19 -23.10 -15.02 -19.75
CA VAL A 19 -22.56 -13.67 -20.06
C VAL A 19 -23.14 -13.10 -21.36
N ASP A 20 -23.81 -13.93 -22.17
CA ASP A 20 -24.41 -13.51 -23.44
C ASP A 20 -25.45 -12.37 -23.27
N ASP A 21 -26.20 -12.35 -22.17
CA ASP A 21 -27.20 -11.29 -21.91
C ASP A 21 -26.60 -9.96 -21.43
N VAL A 22 -25.35 -9.97 -20.92
CA VAL A 22 -24.63 -8.74 -20.54
C VAL A 22 -23.83 -8.19 -21.73
N VAL A 23 -23.47 -9.05 -22.68
CA VAL A 23 -22.64 -8.72 -23.86
C VAL A 23 -23.47 -8.47 -25.14
N GLN A 24 -24.78 -8.74 -25.12
CA GLN A 24 -25.69 -8.44 -26.25
C GLN A 24 -25.79 -6.95 -26.61
N GLY A 25 -25.26 -6.03 -25.79
CA GLY A 25 -25.09 -4.62 -26.17
C GLY A 25 -23.91 -4.33 -27.10
N THR A 26 -23.01 -5.28 -27.32
CA THR A 26 -21.74 -5.08 -28.04
C THR A 26 -21.45 -6.22 -29.02
N SER A 27 -22.46 -6.69 -29.76
CA SER A 27 -22.31 -7.82 -30.69
C SER A 27 -21.47 -7.53 -31.95
N ASN A 28 -20.82 -6.36 -32.06
CA ASN A 28 -19.89 -6.05 -33.15
C ASN A 28 -18.54 -5.48 -32.69
N ASP A 29 -18.37 -5.18 -31.41
CA ASP A 29 -17.11 -4.63 -30.90
C ASP A 29 -16.43 -5.74 -30.10
N GLN A 30 -15.44 -6.40 -30.70
CA GLN A 30 -14.49 -7.20 -29.94
C GLN A 30 -13.91 -6.29 -28.86
N ALA A 31 -14.34 -6.46 -27.62
CA ALA A 31 -13.84 -5.69 -26.50
C ALA A 31 -12.32 -5.86 -26.44
N ASP A 32 -11.58 -4.85 -26.88
CA ASP A 32 -10.13 -4.89 -26.89
C ASP A 32 -9.66 -4.92 -25.44
N LEU A 33 -9.20 -6.09 -24.99
CA LEU A 33 -8.66 -6.31 -23.66
C LEU A 33 -7.52 -5.33 -23.33
N ASN A 34 -6.85 -4.78 -24.35
CA ASN A 34 -5.83 -3.74 -24.17
C ASN A 34 -6.41 -2.39 -23.72
N MET A 35 -7.70 -2.16 -23.94
CA MET A 35 -8.42 -0.96 -23.52
C MET A 35 -9.17 -1.14 -22.19
N TYR A 36 -9.15 -2.36 -21.62
CA TYR A 36 -9.76 -2.61 -20.31
C TYR A 36 -9.06 -1.79 -19.22
N GLY A 37 -9.81 -0.87 -18.60
CA GLY A 37 -9.32 0.05 -17.58
C GLY A 37 -8.88 1.42 -18.12
N VAL A 38 -9.02 1.68 -19.42
CA VAL A 38 -8.79 2.99 -20.02
C VAL A 38 -10.11 3.72 -20.18
N ASP A 39 -10.32 4.77 -19.38
CA ASP A 39 -11.48 5.66 -19.52
C ASP A 39 -11.11 6.89 -20.36
N TRP A 40 -11.38 6.82 -21.67
CA TRP A 40 -11.12 7.92 -22.61
C TRP A 40 -12.01 9.15 -22.39
N ASN A 41 -13.13 8.98 -21.68
CA ASN A 41 -14.01 10.08 -21.28
C ASN A 41 -13.84 10.44 -19.81
N GLY A 42 -12.87 9.82 -19.14
CA GLY A 42 -12.55 10.09 -17.75
C GLY A 42 -12.08 11.53 -17.60
N PRO A 43 -12.39 12.19 -16.47
CA PRO A 43 -11.81 13.50 -16.21
C PRO A 43 -10.29 13.34 -16.22
N THR A 44 -9.62 14.07 -17.10
CA THR A 44 -8.17 14.27 -16.97
C THR A 44 -7.92 14.85 -15.58
N PRO A 45 -6.95 14.33 -14.80
CA PRO A 45 -6.61 14.94 -13.53
C PRO A 45 -6.38 16.43 -13.78
N LEU A 46 -7.22 17.26 -13.16
CA LEU A 46 -7.05 18.70 -13.23
C LEU A 46 -5.64 18.95 -12.69
N GLN A 47 -4.82 19.63 -13.48
CA GLN A 47 -3.50 20.09 -13.07
C GLN A 47 -3.68 21.27 -12.10
N GLU A 48 -4.51 21.09 -11.08
CA GLU A 48 -4.53 21.94 -9.92
C GLU A 48 -3.32 21.52 -9.11
N GLU A 49 -2.31 22.39 -9.08
CA GLU A 49 -1.21 22.33 -8.13
C GLU A 49 -1.75 22.57 -6.70
N GLU A 50 -2.80 21.87 -6.28
CA GLU A 50 -3.14 21.73 -4.87
C GLU A 50 -2.12 20.79 -4.24
N GLY A 51 -0.91 21.33 -4.06
CA GLY A 51 0.11 20.72 -3.24
C GLY A 51 -0.43 20.57 -1.83
N ILE A 52 -0.67 19.34 -1.41
CA ILE A 52 -0.99 19.04 -0.02
C ILE A 52 0.22 19.47 0.82
N VAL A 53 0.04 20.52 1.62
CA VAL A 53 1.07 20.97 2.55
C VAL A 53 1.14 19.97 3.69
N VAL A 54 2.13 19.07 3.64
CA VAL A 54 2.40 18.15 4.74
C VAL A 54 3.06 18.93 5.87
N PRO A 55 2.45 19.01 7.06
CA PRO A 55 3.06 19.69 8.19
C PRO A 55 4.38 19.01 8.56
N GLN A 56 5.41 19.82 8.83
CA GLN A 56 6.67 19.33 9.35
C GLN A 56 6.44 18.83 10.78
N ILE A 57 6.55 17.52 10.97
CA ILE A 57 6.50 16.89 12.29
C ILE A 57 7.92 16.68 12.81
N THR A 58 8.16 17.03 14.06
CA THR A 58 9.39 16.62 14.73
C THR A 58 9.29 15.13 15.05
N PRO A 59 10.23 14.29 14.58
CA PRO A 59 10.20 12.88 14.88
C PRO A 59 10.29 12.68 16.41
N PRO A 60 9.54 11.71 16.96
CA PRO A 60 9.53 11.45 18.40
C PRO A 60 10.86 10.88 18.91
N LEU A 61 11.71 10.36 18.02
CA LEU A 61 13.02 9.79 18.31
C LEU A 61 14.11 10.63 17.65
N SER A 62 15.24 10.78 18.33
CA SER A 62 16.44 11.39 17.76
C SER A 62 17.07 10.46 16.71
N VAL A 63 17.98 11.00 15.89
CA VAL A 63 18.67 10.23 14.85
C VAL A 63 19.46 9.06 15.45
N GLU A 64 20.07 9.27 16.62
CA GLU A 64 20.84 8.26 17.36
C GLU A 64 19.92 7.15 17.90
N GLN A 65 18.74 7.52 18.39
CA GLN A 65 17.74 6.58 18.88
C GLN A 65 17.17 5.71 17.76
N VAL A 66 16.95 6.30 16.57
CA VAL A 66 16.55 5.57 15.37
C VAL A 66 17.67 4.63 14.92
N ALA A 67 18.93 5.06 14.94
CA ALA A 67 20.06 4.19 14.60
C ALA A 67 20.19 3.00 15.56
N SER A 68 19.97 3.22 16.87
CA SER A 68 19.90 2.14 17.87
C SER A 68 18.77 1.16 17.55
N LEU A 69 17.58 1.65 17.25
CA LEU A 69 16.42 0.81 16.92
C LEU A 69 16.67 -0.07 15.69
N ILE A 70 17.25 0.50 14.62
CA ILE A 70 17.54 -0.22 13.37
C ILE A 70 18.65 -1.28 13.57
N ASN A 71 19.64 -1.01 14.42
CA ASN A 71 20.68 -1.99 14.72
C ASN A 71 20.17 -3.18 15.54
N GLU A 72 19.13 -2.96 16.34
CA GLU A 72 18.61 -3.98 17.27
C GLU A 72 17.47 -4.79 16.66
N ILE A 73 16.69 -4.19 15.77
CA ILE A 73 15.50 -4.81 15.18
C ILE A 73 15.60 -4.74 13.66
N ASP A 74 15.87 -5.89 13.06
CA ASP A 74 15.75 -6.06 11.61
C ASP A 74 14.26 -6.20 11.24
N PRO A 75 13.66 -5.20 10.54
CA PRO A 75 12.25 -5.25 10.15
C PRO A 75 11.96 -6.34 9.12
N LEU A 76 12.98 -6.91 8.47
CA LEU A 76 12.87 -7.98 7.49
C LEU A 76 13.25 -9.35 8.05
N ALA A 77 13.49 -9.43 9.36
CA ALA A 77 13.76 -10.70 10.01
C ALA A 77 12.61 -11.69 9.82
N GLU A 78 12.96 -12.96 9.72
CA GLU A 78 11.99 -14.04 9.67
C GLU A 78 11.21 -14.10 10.99
N SER A 79 9.88 -14.05 10.90
CA SER A 79 9.01 -14.09 12.06
C SER A 79 8.05 -15.28 11.97
N GLY A 80 7.97 -16.06 13.05
CA GLY A 80 6.99 -17.14 13.19
C GLY A 80 5.57 -16.67 13.52
N CYS A 81 5.36 -15.37 13.73
CA CYS A 81 4.08 -14.82 14.17
C CYS A 81 3.65 -13.56 13.41
N PHE A 82 3.85 -13.58 12.07
CA PHE A 82 3.41 -12.52 11.15
C PHE A 82 3.91 -11.10 11.48
N GLY A 83 5.06 -10.98 12.14
CA GLY A 83 5.71 -9.73 12.51
C GLY A 83 5.22 -9.16 13.84
N ALA A 84 4.36 -9.86 14.57
CA ALA A 84 3.88 -9.41 15.88
C ALA A 84 5.01 -9.34 16.91
N ASP A 85 5.93 -10.30 16.88
CA ASP A 85 7.19 -10.31 17.63
C ASP A 85 8.06 -9.09 17.30
N LEU A 86 8.27 -8.81 16.02
CA LEU A 86 9.05 -7.64 15.57
C LEU A 86 8.41 -6.32 16.05
N TYR A 87 7.09 -6.22 15.96
CA TYR A 87 6.35 -5.06 16.46
C TYR A 87 6.47 -4.91 17.98
N VAL A 88 6.28 -5.99 18.75
CA VAL A 88 6.38 -5.96 20.21
C VAL A 88 7.78 -5.54 20.64
N ASN A 89 8.82 -6.09 20.00
CA ASN A 89 10.21 -5.71 20.27
C ASN A 89 10.44 -4.22 19.96
N ALA A 90 9.90 -3.71 18.86
CA ALA A 90 10.05 -2.30 18.49
C ALA A 90 9.36 -1.38 19.48
N VAL A 91 8.17 -1.74 19.94
CA VAL A 91 7.44 -0.99 20.97
C VAL A 91 8.22 -0.99 22.28
N GLN A 92 8.69 -2.16 22.73
CA GLN A 92 9.49 -2.26 23.96
C GLN A 92 10.74 -1.37 23.90
N HIS A 93 11.48 -1.41 22.79
CA HIS A 93 12.65 -0.56 22.59
C HIS A 93 12.31 0.93 22.66
N CYS A 94 11.26 1.35 21.96
CA CYS A 94 10.80 2.74 21.99
C CYS A 94 10.38 3.18 23.40
N THR A 95 9.73 2.31 24.17
CA THR A 95 9.32 2.63 25.56
C THR A 95 10.52 2.81 26.49
N LEU A 96 11.58 2.01 26.32
CA LEU A 96 12.81 2.16 27.10
C LEU A 96 13.49 3.50 26.79
N LEU A 97 13.61 3.85 25.52
CA LEU A 97 14.20 5.13 25.09
C LEU A 97 13.40 6.33 25.60
N GLN A 98 12.07 6.23 25.65
CA GLN A 98 11.23 7.26 26.26
C GLN A 98 11.45 7.38 27.78
N HIS A 99 11.67 6.25 28.48
CA HIS A 99 11.96 6.30 29.91
C HIS A 99 13.29 7.01 30.19
N GLU A 100 14.35 6.68 29.43
CA GLU A 100 15.66 7.33 29.57
C GLU A 100 15.57 8.84 29.33
N LEU A 101 14.85 9.27 28.29
CA LEU A 101 14.58 10.68 28.00
C LEU A 101 13.88 11.40 29.17
N ASN A 102 12.93 10.72 29.81
CA ASN A 102 12.21 11.30 30.94
C ASN A 102 13.07 11.40 32.22
N GLN A 103 14.04 10.50 32.42
CA GLN A 103 14.97 10.60 33.54
C GLN A 103 15.99 11.74 33.35
N VAL A 104 16.51 11.92 32.13
CA VAL A 104 17.46 13.01 31.81
C VAL A 104 16.83 14.39 31.98
N ARG A 105 15.52 14.54 31.71
CA ARG A 105 14.80 15.81 31.87
C ARG A 105 14.49 16.20 33.32
N GLN A 106 14.67 15.30 34.28
CA GLN A 106 14.39 15.55 35.71
C GLN A 106 15.63 15.89 36.55
N GLN A 107 16.81 15.98 35.93
CA GLN A 107 18.06 16.45 36.54
C GLN A 107 18.41 17.85 36.03
#